data_AF-A0A317Z479-F1
#
_entry.id   AF-A0A317Z479-F1
#
_cell.length_a   1.000
_cell.length_b   1.000
_cell.length_c   1.000
_cell.angle_alpha   90.00
_cell.angle_beta   90.00
_cell.angle_gamma   90.00
#
_symmetry.space_group_name_H-M   'P 1'
#
loop_
_entity.id
_entity.type
_entity.pdbx_description
1 polymer ?
#
loop_
_entity_poly.entity_id
_entity_poly.type
_entity_poly.pdbx_seq_one_letter_code
_entity_poly.pdbx_strand_id
1 'polypeptide(L)' 'GYPDESATSMYYDTMNERVTEVEAIQGYIYRQGQKHQLHIPYIETTYTLLAHQNEVRQR' A
#
# COMPACT_ATOMS: atom_id res chain seq x y z
N GLY A 1 -14.53 7.65 16.70
CA GLY A 1 -13.14 7.54 16.24
C GLY A 1 -12.74 6.09 16.33
N TYR A 2 -11.83 5.63 15.47
CA TYR A 2 -11.22 4.31 15.61
C TYR A 2 -10.51 4.22 16.98
N PRO A 3 -10.61 3.10 17.71
CA PRO A 3 -9.89 2.91 18.97
C PRO A 3 -8.38 3.15 18.78
N ASP A 4 -7.68 3.73 19.75
CA ASP A 4 -6.24 3.98 19.67
C ASP A 4 -5.42 2.70 19.42
N GLU A 5 -5.98 1.53 19.76
CA GLU A 5 -5.38 0.21 19.55
C GLU A 5 -5.71 -0.43 18.19
N SER A 6 -6.59 0.19 17.40
CA SER A 6 -6.99 -0.39 16.12
C SER A 6 -5.94 -0.13 15.04
N ALA A 7 -5.42 -1.22 14.49
CA ALA A 7 -4.54 -1.15 13.33
C ALA A 7 -5.34 -0.77 12.07
N THR A 8 -4.63 -0.40 11.00
CA THR A 8 -5.27 -0.06 9.73
C THR A 8 -5.97 -1.28 9.12
N SER A 9 -7.00 -1.08 8.30
CA SER A 9 -7.65 -2.19 7.57
C SER A 9 -6.63 -3.04 6.78
N MET A 10 -5.67 -2.36 6.14
CA MET A 10 -4.56 -2.98 5.40
C MET A 10 -3.67 -3.89 6.26
N TYR A 11 -3.51 -3.58 7.56
CA TYR A 11 -2.81 -4.46 8.49
C TYR A 11 -3.56 -5.77 8.68
N TYR A 12 -4.88 -5.71 8.88
CA TYR A 12 -5.70 -6.91 9.02
C TYR A 12 -5.76 -7.71 7.71
N ASP A 13 -5.82 -7.06 6.55
CA ASP A 13 -5.71 -7.75 5.26
C ASP A 13 -4.35 -8.43 5.09
N THR A 14 -3.28 -7.77 5.54
CA THR A 14 -1.95 -8.36 5.58
C THR A 14 -1.89 -9.61 6.46
N MET A 15 -2.39 -9.52 7.69
CA MET A 15 -2.38 -10.62 8.66
C MET A 15 -3.27 -11.80 8.26
N ASN A 16 -4.35 -11.55 7.51
CA ASN A 16 -5.27 -12.59 7.05
C ASN A 16 -4.97 -13.05 5.60
N GLU A 17 -3.79 -12.75 5.07
CA GLU A 17 -3.36 -13.13 3.71
C GLU A 17 -4.29 -12.65 2.58
N ARG A 18 -5.06 -11.60 2.83
CA ARG A 18 -5.97 -11.01 1.84
C ARG A 18 -5.24 -10.02 0.95
N VAL A 19 -5.77 -9.84 -0.26
CA VAL A 19 -5.33 -8.76 -1.15
C VAL A 19 -5.70 -7.42 -0.53
N THR A 20 -4.76 -6.49 -0.51
CA THR A 20 -4.96 -5.14 0.04
C THR A 20 -5.41 -4.15 -1.05
N GLU A 21 -5.96 -3.01 -0.65
CA GLU A 21 -6.31 -1.89 -1.56
C GLU A 21 -5.10 -0.99 -1.92
N VAL A 22 -3.89 -1.56 -2.03
CA VAL A 22 -2.63 -0.81 -2.25
C VAL A 22 -2.71 0.14 -3.45
N GLU A 23 -3.44 -0.22 -4.50
CA GLU A 23 -3.56 0.56 -5.73
C GLU A 23 -4.35 1.86 -5.57
N ALA A 24 -5.31 1.88 -4.66
CA ALA A 24 -6.22 3.00 -4.47
C ALA A 24 -5.51 4.19 -3.82
N ILE A 25 -4.67 3.92 -2.82
CA ILE A 25 -4.01 4.96 -2.02
C ILE A 25 -2.53 5.08 -2.41
N GLN A 26 -1.70 4.08 -2.12
CA GLN A 26 -0.25 4.11 -2.34
C GLN A 26 0.06 4.18 -3.83
N GLY A 27 -0.66 3.40 -4.65
CA GLY A 27 -0.54 3.45 -6.11
C GLY A 27 -0.89 4.83 -6.68
N TYR A 28 -1.92 5.49 -6.15
CA TYR A 28 -2.27 6.85 -6.57
C TYR A 28 -1.16 7.85 -6.27
N ILE A 29 -0.64 7.85 -5.02
CA ILE A 29 0.42 8.78 -4.60
C ILE A 29 1.70 8.52 -5.39
N TYR A 30 2.07 7.25 -5.59
CA TYR A 30 3.19 6.85 -6.44
C TYR A 30 3.05 7.43 -7.85
N ARG A 31 1.91 7.22 -8.51
CA ARG A 31 1.64 7.75 -9.87
C ARG A 31 1.71 9.28 -9.92
N GLN A 32 1.21 9.99 -8.91
CA GLN A 32 1.34 11.45 -8.84
C GLN A 32 2.80 11.89 -8.66
N GLY A 33 3.56 11.23 -7.78
CA GLY A 33 4.98 11.53 -7.58
C GLY A 33 5.80 11.32 -8.86
N GLN A 34 5.57 10.22 -9.58
CA GLN A 34 6.20 9.96 -10.87
C GLN A 34 5.84 11.04 -11.91
N LYS A 35 4.55 11.39 -12.04
CA LYS A 35 4.06 12.42 -12.97
C LYS A 35 4.71 13.79 -12.74
N HIS A 36 4.91 14.15 -11.48
CA HIS A 36 5.45 15.45 -11.07
C HIS A 36 6.96 15.43 -10.82
N GLN A 37 7.64 14.31 -11.10
CA GLN A 37 9.09 14.14 -10.91
C GLN A 37 9.54 14.46 -9.47
N LEU A 38 8.73 14.06 -8.49
CA LEU A 38 9.01 14.28 -7.08
C LEU A 38 9.94 13.20 -6.53
N HIS A 39 10.84 13.58 -5.62
CA HIS A 39 11.61 12.61 -4.86
C HIS A 39 10.75 12.02 -3.73
N ILE A 40 10.29 10.78 -3.93
CA ILE A 40 9.31 10.11 -3.04
C ILE A 40 9.78 8.70 -2.58
N PRO A 41 11.01 8.55 -2.07
CA PRO A 41 11.66 7.24 -1.89
C PRO A 41 10.90 6.29 -0.96
N TYR A 42 10.23 6.82 0.07
CA TYR A 42 9.44 6.02 0.99
C TYR A 42 8.16 5.49 0.35
N ILE A 43 7.51 6.29 -0.51
CA ILE A 43 6.32 5.86 -1.25
C ILE A 43 6.73 4.82 -2.28
N GLU A 44 7.82 5.02 -3.01
CA GLU A 44 8.34 4.05 -3.98
C GLU A 44 8.61 2.71 -3.30
N THR A 45 9.39 2.71 -2.21
CA THR A 45 9.72 1.48 -1.48
C THR A 45 8.46 0.79 -0.95
N THR A 46 7.59 1.54 -0.27
CA THR A 46 6.38 0.97 0.35
C THR A 46 5.41 0.43 -0.70
N TYR A 47 5.18 1.17 -1.78
CA TYR A 47 4.31 0.75 -2.86
C TYR A 47 4.85 -0.50 -3.57
N THR A 48 6.14 -0.54 -3.92
CA THR A 48 6.74 -1.70 -4.56
C THR A 48 6.59 -2.97 -3.73
N LEU A 49 6.85 -2.90 -2.41
CA LEU A 49 6.72 -4.06 -1.52
C LEU A 49 5.27 -4.55 -1.41
N LEU A 50 4.32 -3.63 -1.20
CA LEU A 50 2.92 -3.98 -1.04
C LEU A 50 2.28 -4.45 -2.35
N ALA A 51 2.64 -3.86 -3.48
CA ALA A 51 2.18 -4.29 -4.80
C ALA A 51 2.67 -5.72 -5.10
N HIS A 52 3.96 -6.00 -4.85
CA HIS A 52 4.49 -7.35 -5.04
C HIS A 52 3.82 -8.38 -4.12
N GLN A 53 3.59 -8.05 -2.86
CA GLN A 53 2.86 -8.90 -1.93
C GLN A 53 1.45 -9.25 -2.43
N ASN A 54 0.73 -8.26 -2.99
CA ASN A 54 -0.58 -8.48 -3.60
C ASN A 54 -0.50 -9.41 -4.82
N GLU A 55 0.49 -9.22 -5.70
CA GLU A 55 0.69 -10.11 -6.87
C GLU A 55 0.93 -11.56 -6.45
N VAL A 56 1.74 -11.77 -5.40
CA VAL A 56 2.01 -13.11 -4.87
C VAL A 56 0.73 -13.76 -4.32
N ARG A 57 -0.14 -12.98 -3.67
CA ARG A 57 -1.41 -13.48 -3.08
C ARG A 57 -2.52 -13.72 -4.09
N GLN A 58 -2.42 -13.18 -5.29
CA GLN A 58 -3.40 -13.39 -6.37
C GLN A 58 -3.12 -14.65 -7.21
N ARG A 59 -1.99 -15.31 -6.99
CA ARG A 59 -1.60 -16.56 -7.67
C ARG A 59 -2.06 -17.77 -6.89
#